data_AF-A0A327VEV5-F1
#
_entry.id   AF-A0A327VEV5-F1
#
_cell.length_a   1.000
_cell.length_b   1.000
_cell.length_c   1.000
_cell.angle_alpha   90.00
_cell.angle_beta   90.00
_cell.angle_gamma   90.00
#
_symmetry.space_group_name_H-M   'P 1'
#
loop_
_entity.id
_entity.type
_entity.pdbx_description
1 polymer ?
#
loop_
_entity_poly.entity_id
_entity_poly.type
_entity_poly.pdbx_seq_one_letter_code
_entity_poly.pdbx_strand_id
1 'polypeptide(L)'
;MKIKKALAVLGASAAMALGFGGVMAPSAQAHSPVGGDAGYTQTDLRTGTMRAGAAFALPGGSSVSPPAAAASLRCWDPYLAGRTFAVSCSGTAWRVFVDCTNNTRYVTPVLSGAKRVAASCPLGTSAVRGGAFGR
;
A
#
# COMPACT_ATOMS: atom_id res chain seq x y z
N MET A 1 -50.61 -18.15 10.25
CA MET A 1 -50.42 -16.90 11.04
C MET A 1 -48.92 -16.77 11.30
N LYS A 2 -48.18 -15.96 10.53
CA LYS A 2 -47.90 -14.51 10.68
C LYS A 2 -46.95 -14.16 11.84
N ILE A 3 -45.73 -13.78 11.43
CA ILE A 3 -44.87 -12.66 11.90
C ILE A 3 -44.11 -12.86 13.22
N LYS A 4 -42.77 -12.78 13.12
CA LYS A 4 -41.95 -12.04 14.09
C LYS A 4 -40.96 -11.12 13.36
N LYS A 5 -41.24 -9.81 13.38
CA LYS A 5 -40.32 -8.70 13.12
C LYS A 5 -39.81 -8.19 14.47
N ALA A 6 -38.52 -7.86 14.58
CA ALA A 6 -37.93 -6.74 15.36
C ALA A 6 -36.39 -6.89 15.30
N LEU A 7 -35.63 -6.03 14.63
CA LEU A 7 -35.15 -4.70 15.08
C LEU A 7 -34.31 -4.75 16.36
N ALA A 8 -33.00 -4.58 16.22
CA ALA A 8 -32.13 -4.04 17.26
C ALA A 8 -31.02 -3.19 16.61
N VAL A 9 -31.32 -1.90 16.48
CA VAL A 9 -30.35 -0.80 16.51
C VAL A 9 -29.64 -0.84 17.86
N LEU A 10 -28.30 -0.81 17.88
CA LEU A 10 -27.42 -0.50 19.02
C LEU A 10 -25.98 -0.42 18.44
N GLY A 11 -25.20 0.65 18.58
CA GLY A 11 -25.41 1.90 19.26
C GLY A 11 -24.38 2.92 18.77
N ALA A 12 -24.83 4.16 18.61
CA ALA A 12 -23.95 5.31 18.71
C ALA A 12 -23.52 5.40 20.19
N SER A 13 -22.22 5.54 20.43
CA SER A 13 -21.71 6.03 21.70
C SER A 13 -20.58 7.00 21.42
N ALA A 14 -20.84 8.23 21.81
CA ALA A 14 -20.01 9.40 21.67
C ALA A 14 -18.85 9.36 22.67
N ALA A 15 -17.72 9.94 22.27
CA ALA A 15 -16.83 10.63 23.18
C ALA A 15 -16.22 11.84 22.45
N MET A 16 -16.88 12.99 22.61
CA MET A 16 -16.20 14.27 22.45
C MET A 16 -15.22 14.42 23.61
N ALA A 17 -13.93 14.56 23.31
CA ALA A 17 -12.95 15.07 24.25
C ALA A 17 -12.19 16.20 23.55
N LEU A 18 -12.53 17.43 23.95
CA LEU A 18 -11.82 18.66 23.60
C LEU A 18 -10.46 18.66 24.31
N GLY A 19 -9.39 18.87 23.54
CA GLY A 19 -8.06 19.15 24.05
C GLY A 19 -7.34 20.10 23.11
N PHE A 20 -7.19 21.36 23.54
CA PHE A 20 -6.49 22.43 22.83
C PHE A 20 -4.98 22.18 22.81
N GLY A 21 -4.33 22.45 21.67
CA GLY A 21 -2.88 22.70 21.64
C GLY A 21 -2.16 22.17 20.40
N GLY A 22 -1.96 23.07 19.42
CA GLY A 22 -0.78 23.08 18.55
C GLY A 22 -0.71 22.04 17.44
N VAL A 23 -0.25 22.50 16.27
CA VAL A 23 0.05 21.76 15.04
C VAL A 23 -1.11 20.97 14.44
N MET A 24 -1.65 21.53 13.36
CA MET A 24 -2.44 20.80 12.37
C MET A 24 -1.64 19.58 11.90
N ALA A 25 -1.89 18.42 12.50
CA ALA A 25 -1.48 17.15 11.92
C ALA A 25 -2.09 17.10 10.52
N PRO A 26 -1.32 16.78 9.47
CA PRO A 26 -1.90 16.62 8.15
C PRO A 26 -2.99 15.56 8.30
N SER A 27 -4.23 15.94 8.01
CA SER A 27 -5.30 14.98 7.79
C SER A 27 -4.78 14.02 6.72
N ALA A 28 -4.32 12.85 7.15
CA ALA A 28 -3.89 11.77 6.28
C ALA A 28 -5.15 11.31 5.55
N GLN A 29 -5.47 11.99 4.46
CA GLN A 29 -6.44 11.53 3.51
C GLN A 29 -5.79 10.31 2.89
N ALA A 30 -6.00 9.16 3.52
CA ALA A 30 -5.71 7.87 2.94
C ALA A 30 -6.58 7.77 1.70
N HIS A 31 -6.03 8.23 0.58
CA HIS A 31 -6.61 8.00 -0.73
C HIS A 31 -6.52 6.50 -0.98
N SER A 32 -7.54 5.78 -0.50
CA SER A 32 -7.79 4.41 -0.85
C SER A 32 -8.00 4.37 -2.36
N PRO A 33 -7.23 3.57 -3.12
CA PRO A 33 -7.47 3.38 -4.54
C PRO A 33 -8.95 3.01 -4.72
N VAL A 34 -9.68 3.83 -5.47
CA VAL A 34 -11.07 3.58 -5.81
C VAL A 34 -11.06 2.48 -6.86
N GLY A 35 -11.21 1.23 -6.43
CA GLY A 35 -11.24 0.09 -7.34
C GLY A 35 -10.57 -1.14 -6.74
N GLY A 36 -11.16 -2.32 -7.00
CA GLY A 36 -10.63 -3.60 -6.53
C GLY A 36 -9.31 -4.02 -7.18
N ASP A 37 -8.70 -3.16 -7.98
CA ASP A 37 -7.47 -3.40 -8.72
C ASP A 37 -6.22 -3.23 -7.85
N ALA A 38 -5.10 -3.71 -8.36
CA ALA A 38 -3.80 -3.51 -7.71
C ALA A 38 -3.36 -2.04 -7.82
N GLY A 39 -2.91 -1.50 -6.70
CA GLY A 39 -2.53 -0.08 -6.60
C GLY A 39 -1.29 0.11 -5.74
N TYR A 40 -0.80 1.34 -5.71
CA TYR A 40 0.25 1.73 -4.79
C TYR A 40 0.04 3.14 -4.26
N THR A 41 0.61 3.40 -3.09
CA THR A 41 0.84 4.73 -2.55
C THR A 41 2.32 4.97 -2.39
N GLN A 42 2.76 6.21 -2.53
CA GLN A 42 4.12 6.64 -2.27
C GLN A 42 4.09 7.91 -1.43
N THR A 43 4.98 8.01 -0.48
CA THR A 43 5.23 9.21 0.31
C THR A 43 6.68 9.61 0.11
N ASP A 44 6.90 10.82 -0.38
CA ASP A 44 8.24 11.40 -0.44
C ASP A 44 8.76 11.61 0.99
N LEU A 45 9.90 11.00 1.31
CA LEU A 45 10.43 11.03 2.68
C LEU A 45 11.06 12.38 3.04
N ARG A 46 11.34 13.24 2.06
CA ARG A 46 11.88 14.57 2.31
C ARG A 46 10.77 15.60 2.47
N THR A 47 9.74 15.55 1.63
CA THR A 47 8.66 16.56 1.63
C THR A 47 7.38 16.11 2.32
N GLY A 48 7.25 14.82 2.63
CA GLY A 48 6.01 14.23 3.13
C GLY A 48 4.89 14.15 2.08
N THR A 49 5.18 14.50 0.81
CA THR A 49 4.15 14.53 -0.23
C THR A 49 3.70 13.12 -0.58
N MET A 50 2.40 12.85 -0.44
CA MET A 50 1.79 11.57 -0.78
C MET A 50 1.24 11.59 -2.20
N ARG A 51 1.39 10.48 -2.93
CA ARG A 51 0.74 10.21 -4.22
C ARG A 51 0.26 8.77 -4.28
N ALA A 52 -0.77 8.52 -5.07
CA ALA A 52 -1.27 7.18 -5.34
C ALA A 52 -1.30 6.92 -6.86
N GLY A 53 -1.34 5.64 -7.24
CA GLY A 53 -1.47 5.24 -8.63
C GLY A 53 -1.78 3.75 -8.78
N ALA A 54 -2.00 3.34 -10.02
CA ALA A 54 -2.19 1.93 -10.37
C ALA A 54 -0.84 1.21 -10.51
N ALA A 55 -0.79 -0.05 -10.08
CA ALA A 55 0.34 -0.92 -10.36
C ALA A 55 0.06 -1.74 -11.63
N PHE A 56 1.09 -1.98 -12.44
CA PHE A 56 0.93 -2.81 -13.65
C PHE A 56 1.23 -4.28 -13.35
N ALA A 57 0.47 -5.16 -13.98
CA ALA A 57 0.56 -6.60 -13.79
C ALA A 57 1.67 -7.21 -14.65
N LEU A 58 2.43 -8.13 -14.07
CA LEU A 58 3.38 -9.01 -14.73
C LEU A 58 3.04 -10.46 -14.34
N PRO A 59 3.01 -11.40 -15.30
CA PRO A 59 2.70 -12.79 -15.01
C PRO A 59 3.79 -13.45 -14.15
N GLY A 60 3.38 -14.44 -13.36
CA GLY A 60 4.27 -15.38 -12.68
C GLY A 60 4.58 -15.09 -11.21
N GLY A 61 4.21 -13.93 -10.67
CA GLY A 61 4.11 -13.67 -9.23
C GLY A 61 5.23 -14.25 -8.37
N SER A 62 4.85 -15.02 -7.33
CA SER A 62 5.77 -15.69 -6.42
C SER A 62 6.60 -16.80 -7.09
N SER A 63 6.12 -17.34 -8.21
CA SER A 63 6.74 -18.43 -8.96
C SER A 63 7.93 -17.96 -9.82
N VAL A 64 8.06 -16.66 -10.07
CA VAL A 64 9.16 -16.07 -10.83
C VAL A 64 10.21 -15.48 -9.89
N SER A 65 11.48 -15.64 -10.23
CA SER A 65 12.58 -15.05 -9.46
C SER A 65 12.39 -13.53 -9.30
N PRO A 66 12.63 -12.95 -8.11
CA PRO A 66 12.66 -11.51 -7.93
C PRO A 66 13.71 -10.87 -8.84
N PRO A 67 13.46 -9.69 -9.42
CA PRO A 67 14.51 -8.95 -10.11
C PRO A 67 15.60 -8.57 -9.11
N ALA A 68 16.86 -8.59 -9.54
CA ALA A 68 17.97 -8.17 -8.70
C ALA A 68 17.84 -6.67 -8.35
N ALA A 69 18.13 -6.32 -7.10
CA ALA A 69 18.27 -4.92 -6.72
C ALA A 69 19.55 -4.35 -7.34
N ALA A 70 19.48 -3.13 -7.87
CA ALA A 70 20.69 -2.41 -8.31
C ALA A 70 21.57 -2.12 -7.09
N ALA A 71 22.89 -2.17 -7.26
CA ALA A 71 23.85 -1.92 -6.16
C ALA A 71 23.68 -0.53 -5.50
N SER A 72 23.15 0.44 -6.25
CA SER A 72 22.86 1.80 -5.79
C SER A 72 21.54 1.93 -5.03
N LEU A 73 20.66 0.94 -5.10
CA LEU A 73 19.35 0.98 -4.44
C LEU A 73 19.50 0.57 -2.97
N ARG A 74 19.11 1.45 -2.07
CA ARG A 74 19.06 1.18 -0.62
C ARG A 74 17.61 1.09 -0.19
N CYS A 75 17.21 -0.04 0.40
CA CYS A 75 15.87 -0.24 0.92
C CYS A 75 15.91 -0.69 2.38
N TRP A 76 14.92 -0.26 3.16
CA TRP A 76 14.79 -0.53 4.59
C TRP A 76 13.31 -0.54 5.02
N ASP A 77 13.07 -0.94 6.26
CA ASP A 77 11.74 -1.07 6.90
C ASP A 77 10.71 -1.86 6.07
N PRO A 78 11.02 -3.08 5.57
CA PRO A 78 10.03 -3.86 4.85
C PRO A 78 8.86 -4.23 5.78
N TYR A 79 7.65 -4.14 5.24
CA TYR A 79 6.43 -4.54 5.91
C TYR A 79 5.57 -5.33 4.94
N LEU A 80 5.05 -6.48 5.38
CA LEU A 80 4.17 -7.32 4.60
C LEU A 80 3.00 -7.75 5.50
N ALA A 81 1.78 -7.36 5.13
CA ALA A 81 0.58 -7.81 5.84
C ALA A 81 -0.65 -7.75 4.95
N GLY A 82 -1.50 -8.77 5.08
CA GLY A 82 -2.77 -8.86 4.35
C GLY A 82 -2.55 -8.72 2.85
N ARG A 83 -3.02 -7.60 2.28
CA ARG A 83 -2.96 -7.31 0.85
C ARG A 83 -1.75 -6.46 0.44
N THR A 84 -0.93 -6.03 1.39
CA THR A 84 -0.01 -4.92 1.18
C THR A 84 1.42 -5.30 1.51
N PHE A 85 2.33 -4.95 0.61
CA PHE A 85 3.76 -4.85 0.87
C PHE A 85 4.17 -3.38 0.88
N ALA A 86 4.92 -2.97 1.90
CA ALA A 86 5.46 -1.62 1.98
C ALA A 86 6.96 -1.63 2.27
N VAL A 87 7.68 -0.72 1.64
CA VAL A 87 9.14 -0.58 1.78
C VAL A 87 9.56 0.87 1.64
N SER A 88 10.60 1.26 2.36
CA SER A 88 11.25 2.55 2.19
C SER A 88 12.48 2.33 1.32
N CYS A 89 12.66 3.10 0.26
CA CYS A 89 13.86 2.99 -0.57
C CYS A 89 14.38 4.37 -0.99
N SER A 90 15.68 4.43 -1.26
CA SER A 90 16.36 5.57 -1.86
C SER A 90 17.21 5.10 -3.04
N GLY A 91 17.03 5.74 -4.19
CA GLY A 91 17.74 5.43 -5.43
C GLY A 91 17.34 6.38 -6.56
N THR A 92 18.04 6.31 -7.69
CA THR A 92 17.82 7.19 -8.85
C THR A 92 16.71 6.70 -9.78
N ALA A 93 16.62 5.39 -10.01
CA ALA A 93 15.59 4.74 -10.82
C ALA A 93 15.26 3.36 -10.26
N TRP A 94 14.10 3.23 -9.60
CA TRP A 94 13.72 1.99 -8.94
C TRP A 94 12.21 1.76 -8.97
N ARG A 95 11.80 0.53 -8.67
CA ARG A 95 10.40 0.09 -8.63
C ARG A 95 10.17 -0.79 -7.43
N VAL A 96 8.93 -0.84 -6.95
CA VAL A 96 8.47 -1.80 -5.95
C VAL A 96 7.59 -2.83 -6.63
N PHE A 97 7.67 -4.07 -6.18
CA PHE A 97 6.74 -5.12 -6.56
C PHE A 97 6.07 -5.77 -5.35
N VAL A 98 4.88 -6.29 -5.59
CA VAL A 98 4.18 -7.22 -4.69
C VAL A 98 3.70 -8.42 -5.50
N ASP A 99 4.03 -9.61 -5.04
CA ASP A 99 3.53 -10.87 -5.56
C ASP A 99 2.29 -11.24 -4.76
N CYS A 100 1.23 -11.61 -5.47
CA CYS A 100 -0.08 -11.89 -4.88
C CYS A 100 -0.47 -13.37 -5.05
N THR A 101 -1.42 -13.83 -4.23
CA THR A 101 -1.93 -15.22 -4.26
C THR A 101 -2.55 -15.65 -5.59
N ASN A 102 -2.89 -14.72 -6.48
CA ASN A 102 -3.32 -15.00 -7.85
C ASN A 102 -2.17 -15.28 -8.83
N ASN A 103 -0.98 -15.60 -8.32
CA ASN A 103 0.23 -15.86 -9.11
C ASN A 103 0.64 -14.71 -10.05
N THR A 104 0.27 -13.47 -9.71
CA THR A 104 0.60 -12.25 -10.47
C THR A 104 1.53 -11.36 -9.64
N ARG A 105 2.50 -10.73 -10.31
CA ARG A 105 3.37 -9.70 -9.74
C ARG A 105 2.86 -8.33 -10.16
N TYR A 106 2.58 -7.45 -9.21
CA TYR A 106 2.20 -6.07 -9.49
C TYR A 106 3.35 -5.14 -9.17
N VAL A 107 3.64 -4.22 -10.08
CA VAL A 107 4.84 -3.39 -10.01
C VAL A 107 4.48 -1.91 -10.18
N THR A 108 5.18 -1.04 -9.45
CA THR A 108 5.01 0.41 -9.55
C THR A 108 5.67 0.99 -10.81
N PRO A 109 5.22 2.18 -11.27
CA PRO A 109 6.01 3.02 -12.18
C PRO A 109 7.44 3.26 -11.64
N VAL A 110 8.34 3.75 -12.51
CA VAL A 110 9.69 4.12 -12.06
C VAL A 110 9.57 5.25 -11.04
N LEU A 111 10.24 5.06 -9.91
CA LEU A 111 10.36 6.01 -8.82
C LEU A 111 11.81 6.48 -8.70
N SER A 112 11.98 7.64 -8.07
CA SER A 112 13.30 8.24 -7.81
C SER A 112 13.32 8.96 -6.46
N GLY A 113 14.52 9.12 -5.91
CA GLY A 113 14.74 9.69 -4.58
C GLY A 113 14.33 8.74 -3.46
N ALA A 114 14.19 9.30 -2.25
CA ALA A 114 13.82 8.59 -1.04
C ALA A 114 12.30 8.59 -0.84
N LYS A 115 11.67 7.40 -0.87
CA LYS A 115 10.22 7.26 -0.73
C LYS A 115 9.83 6.07 0.14
N ARG A 116 8.74 6.22 0.90
CA ARG A 116 7.98 5.11 1.48
C ARG A 116 6.90 4.70 0.48
N VAL A 117 6.89 3.45 0.05
CA VAL A 117 5.95 2.95 -0.95
C VAL A 117 5.18 1.79 -0.36
N ALA A 118 3.86 1.77 -0.53
CA ALA A 118 3.00 0.64 -0.22
C ALA A 118 2.31 0.16 -1.49
N ALA A 119 2.66 -1.03 -1.97
CA ALA A 119 2.02 -1.71 -3.08
C ALA A 119 0.98 -2.70 -2.54
N SER A 120 -0.21 -2.71 -3.16
CA SER A 120 -1.35 -3.51 -2.70
C SER A 120 -1.87 -4.41 -3.81
N CYS A 121 -2.09 -5.68 -3.46
CA CYS A 121 -2.76 -6.68 -4.27
C CYS A 121 -4.23 -6.32 -4.52
N PRO A 122 -4.85 -6.81 -5.62
CA PRO A 122 -6.28 -6.59 -5.88
C PRO A 122 -7.15 -7.24 -4.79
N LEU A 123 -8.44 -6.90 -4.77
CA LEU A 123 -9.40 -7.51 -3.85
C LEU A 123 -9.49 -9.03 -4.05
N GLY A 124 -9.75 -9.75 -2.96
CA GLY A 124 -9.82 -11.22 -2.97
C GLY A 124 -8.45 -11.93 -3.02
N THR A 125 -7.34 -11.19 -3.04
CA THR A 125 -5.99 -11.74 -3.06
C THR A 125 -5.15 -11.16 -1.92
N SER A 126 -4.12 -11.88 -1.50
CA SER A 126 -3.19 -11.47 -0.43
C SER A 126 -1.78 -11.31 -0.96
N ALA A 127 -1.00 -10.42 -0.33
CA ALA A 127 0.41 -10.26 -0.62
C ALA A 127 1.21 -11.41 0.01
N VAL A 128 2.01 -12.10 -0.79
CA VAL A 128 2.82 -13.26 -0.34
C VAL A 128 4.32 -12.96 -0.32
N ARG A 129 4.75 -12.04 -1.17
CA ARG A 129 6.14 -11.60 -1.27
C ARG A 129 6.16 -10.18 -1.82
N GLY A 130 7.18 -9.42 -1.47
CA GLY A 130 7.41 -8.11 -2.07
C GLY A 130 8.87 -7.74 -2.01
N GLY A 131 9.22 -6.71 -2.76
CA GLY A 131 10.57 -6.20 -2.80
C GLY A 131 10.67 -4.97 -3.68
N ALA A 132 11.90 -4.50 -3.85
CA ALA A 132 12.21 -3.40 -4.75
C ALA A 132 13.43 -3.74 -5.58
N PHE A 133 13.49 -3.18 -6.78
CA PHE A 133 14.60 -3.38 -7.70
C PHE A 133 14.91 -2.08 -8.44
N GLY A 134 16.17 -1.92 -8.83
CA GLY A 134 16.68 -0.74 -9.51
C GLY A 134 17.13 -1.08 -10.93
N ARG A 135 17.38 -0.04 -11.73
CA ARG A 135 18.13 -0.13 -12.98
C ARG A 135 19.32 0.81 -12.94
#